data_AF-A0A6J6ME74-F1
#
_entry.id   AF-A0A6J6ME74-F1
#
_cell.length_a   1.000
_cell.length_b   1.000
_cell.length_c   1.000
_cell.angle_alpha   90.00
_cell.angle_beta   90.00
_cell.angle_gamma   90.00
#
_symmetry.space_group_name_H-M   'P 1'
#
loop_
_entity.id
_entity.type
_entity.pdbx_description
1 polymer ?
#
loop_
_entity_poly.entity_id
_entity_poly.type
_entity_poly.pdbx_seq_one_letter_code
_entity_poly.pdbx_strand_id
1 'polypeptide(L)'
;MSETNEGQEIADILFTLAAHENSTGAKNLTFMRLLVQDHINRGMRHVLNLGIRRLALIYRFLNPHIVVEITKAEPPIFGDSTKPEELRELIKSTTRFEHLVSGASNQYRLRREEIANEAYGNLVEVVRTK
;
A
#
# COMPACT_ATOMS: atom_id res chain seq x y z
N MET A 1 -13.33 -74.70 -45.28
CA MET A 1 -13.44 -73.99 -43.99
C MET A 1 -12.49 -72.82 -44.04
N SER A 2 -13.07 -71.65 -44.36
CA SER A 2 -12.44 -70.33 -44.25
C SER A 2 -12.37 -69.93 -42.77
N GLU A 3 -11.60 -68.88 -42.48
CA GLU A 3 -11.54 -68.13 -41.21
C GLU A 3 -10.31 -68.39 -40.31
N THR A 4 -9.13 -68.07 -40.87
CA THR A 4 -8.00 -67.53 -40.09
C THR A 4 -7.46 -66.21 -40.65
N ASN A 5 -8.07 -65.67 -41.72
CA ASN A 5 -7.58 -64.47 -42.41
C ASN A 5 -8.08 -63.15 -41.76
N GLU A 6 -9.25 -63.15 -41.13
CA GLU A 6 -9.85 -61.92 -40.58
C GLU A 6 -9.05 -61.34 -39.40
N GLY A 7 -8.58 -62.18 -38.48
CA GLY A 7 -7.77 -61.74 -37.35
C GLY A 7 -6.41 -61.17 -37.78
N GLN A 8 -5.87 -61.67 -38.89
CA GLN A 8 -4.60 -61.23 -39.44
C GLN A 8 -4.75 -59.89 -40.17
N GLU A 9 -5.84 -59.69 -40.91
CA GLU A 9 -6.21 -58.40 -41.49
C GLU A 9 -6.46 -57.33 -40.41
N ILE A 10 -7.13 -57.67 -39.30
CA ILE A 10 -7.33 -56.75 -38.17
C ILE A 10 -5.99 -56.39 -37.53
N ALA A 11 -5.09 -57.36 -37.35
CA ALA A 11 -3.76 -57.10 -36.79
C ALA A 11 -2.92 -56.19 -37.69
N ASP A 12 -2.96 -56.38 -39.01
CA ASP A 12 -2.27 -55.53 -39.98
C ASP A 12 -2.87 -54.13 -40.06
N ILE A 13 -4.20 -53.99 -39.96
CA ILE A 13 -4.87 -52.68 -39.89
C ILE A 13 -4.49 -51.96 -38.60
N LEU A 14 -4.47 -52.65 -37.45
CA LEU A 14 -4.06 -52.05 -36.17
C LEU A 14 -2.58 -51.69 -36.17
N PHE A 15 -1.72 -52.55 -36.72
CA PHE A 15 -0.29 -52.31 -36.87
C PHE A 15 -0.01 -51.14 -37.81
N THR A 16 -0.72 -51.06 -38.94
CA THR A 16 -0.59 -49.92 -39.86
C THR A 16 -1.14 -48.65 -39.23
N LEU A 17 -2.27 -48.66 -38.51
CA LEU A 17 -2.76 -47.48 -37.78
C LEU A 17 -1.75 -47.00 -36.74
N ALA A 18 -1.18 -47.90 -35.94
CA ALA A 18 -0.17 -47.58 -34.94
C ALA A 18 1.15 -47.11 -35.57
N ALA A 19 1.56 -47.72 -36.70
CA ALA A 19 2.74 -47.32 -37.45
C ALA A 19 2.51 -46.06 -38.31
N HIS A 20 1.26 -45.72 -38.64
CA HIS A 20 0.87 -44.51 -39.35
C HIS A 20 0.56 -43.35 -38.39
N GLU A 21 0.45 -43.63 -37.08
CA GLU A 21 0.64 -42.63 -36.01
C GLU A 21 2.12 -42.19 -35.89
N ASN A 22 2.84 -42.21 -37.02
CA ASN A 22 4.11 -41.54 -37.14
C ASN A 22 3.86 -40.03 -37.24
N SER A 23 4.12 -39.40 -36.10
CA SER A 23 4.36 -37.97 -35.88
C SER A 23 3.14 -37.09 -35.54
N THR A 24 2.54 -37.32 -34.38
CA THR A 24 2.14 -36.17 -33.52
C THR A 24 3.38 -35.48 -32.88
N GLY A 25 4.54 -35.61 -33.53
CA GLY A 25 5.85 -35.10 -33.16
C GLY A 25 6.21 -33.77 -33.85
N ALA A 26 5.25 -33.05 -34.42
CA ALA A 26 5.44 -31.64 -34.79
C ALA A 26 5.31 -30.70 -33.57
N LYS A 27 5.76 -31.13 -32.39
CA LYS A 27 5.62 -30.42 -31.10
C LYS A 27 6.93 -29.83 -30.57
N ASN A 28 7.82 -29.35 -31.43
CA ASN A 28 9.12 -28.89 -30.93
C ASN A 28 9.23 -27.36 -30.90
N LEU A 29 8.85 -26.64 -31.95
CA LEU A 29 9.06 -25.18 -31.97
C LEU A 29 7.85 -24.38 -31.45
N THR A 30 6.66 -24.62 -32.00
CA THR A 30 5.46 -23.87 -31.61
C THR A 30 5.06 -24.14 -30.17
N PHE A 31 5.14 -25.39 -29.74
CA PHE A 31 4.87 -25.78 -28.35
C PHE A 31 5.88 -25.18 -27.38
N MET A 32 7.19 -25.23 -27.69
CA MET A 32 8.21 -24.56 -26.86
C MET A 32 8.04 -23.04 -26.84
N ARG A 33 7.66 -22.42 -27.97
CA ARG A 33 7.33 -21.00 -28.02
C ARG A 33 6.16 -20.65 -27.10
N LEU A 34 5.11 -21.46 -27.10
CA LEU A 34 3.94 -21.26 -26.23
C LEU A 34 4.31 -21.44 -24.75
N LEU A 35 5.13 -22.43 -24.40
CA LEU A 35 5.61 -22.63 -23.03
C LEU A 35 6.49 -21.46 -22.55
N VAL A 36 7.39 -20.95 -23.42
CA VAL A 36 8.21 -19.78 -23.11
C VAL A 36 7.35 -18.53 -22.95
N GLN A 37 6.36 -18.32 -23.83
CA GLN A 37 5.43 -17.21 -23.70
C GLN A 37 4.60 -17.29 -22.42
N ASP A 38 4.09 -18.47 -22.06
CA ASP A 38 3.33 -18.65 -20.82
C ASP A 38 4.22 -18.38 -19.58
N HIS A 39 5.43 -18.93 -19.55
CA HIS A 39 6.37 -18.71 -18.46
C HIS A 39 6.73 -17.22 -18.28
N ILE A 40 6.99 -16.51 -19.37
CA ILE A 40 7.23 -15.07 -19.36
C ILE A 40 5.98 -14.34 -18.85
N ASN A 41 4.82 -14.60 -19.46
CA ASN A 41 3.56 -13.92 -19.11
C ASN A 41 3.14 -14.14 -17.65
N ARG A 42 3.40 -15.31 -17.09
CA ARG A 42 3.08 -15.66 -15.70
C ARG A 42 3.96 -14.91 -14.69
N GLY A 43 5.21 -14.59 -15.04
CA GLY A 43 6.13 -13.83 -14.19
C GLY A 43 6.16 -12.31 -14.44
N MET A 44 5.81 -11.86 -15.64
CA MET A 44 5.96 -10.45 -16.05
C MET A 44 5.20 -9.47 -15.18
N ARG A 45 4.00 -9.82 -14.71
CA ARG A 45 3.20 -8.92 -13.83
C ARG A 45 3.94 -8.59 -12.54
N HIS A 46 4.65 -9.56 -11.96
CA HIS A 46 5.42 -9.35 -10.74
C HIS A 46 6.68 -8.52 -11.01
N VAL A 47 7.36 -8.75 -12.13
CA VAL A 47 8.53 -7.97 -12.54
C VAL A 47 8.16 -6.52 -12.81
N LEU A 48 7.05 -6.28 -13.52
CA LEU A 48 6.55 -4.94 -13.79
C LEU A 48 6.17 -4.20 -12.49
N ASN A 49 5.45 -4.87 -11.57
CA ASN A 49 5.11 -4.31 -10.27
C ASN A 49 6.35 -4.01 -9.42
N LEU A 50 7.39 -4.85 -9.48
CA LEU A 50 8.66 -4.60 -8.82
C LEU A 50 9.34 -3.35 -9.42
N GLY A 51 9.34 -3.23 -10.75
CA GLY A 51 9.88 -2.07 -11.47
C GLY A 51 9.18 -0.77 -11.07
N ILE A 52 7.85 -0.74 -11.08
CA ILE A 52 7.06 0.43 -10.66
C ILE A 52 7.39 0.82 -9.22
N ARG A 53 7.50 -0.16 -8.30
CA ARG A 53 7.87 0.11 -6.90
C ARG A 53 9.27 0.72 -6.79
N ARG A 54 10.25 0.21 -7.55
CA ARG A 54 11.61 0.77 -7.55
C ARG A 54 11.63 2.20 -8.10
N LEU A 55 10.89 2.46 -9.18
CA LEU A 55 10.75 3.81 -9.73
C LEU A 55 10.11 4.79 -8.72
N ALA A 56 9.07 4.36 -8.01
CA ALA A 56 8.43 5.18 -6.98
C ALA A 56 9.40 5.54 -5.84
N LEU A 57 10.31 4.62 -5.46
CA LEU A 57 11.34 4.90 -4.45
C LEU A 57 12.38 5.91 -4.94
N ILE A 58 12.82 5.80 -6.20
CA ILE A 58 13.74 6.78 -6.80
C ILE A 58 13.07 8.17 -6.84
N TYR A 59 11.81 8.23 -7.25
CA TYR A 59 11.06 9.48 -7.24
C TYR A 59 10.93 10.08 -5.83
N ARG A 60 10.63 9.25 -4.82
CA ARG A 60 10.57 9.68 -3.42
C ARG A 60 11.92 10.17 -2.89
N PHE A 61 13.02 9.59 -3.38
CA PHE A 61 14.37 10.02 -3.02
C PHE A 61 14.72 11.39 -3.61
N LEU A 62 14.37 11.63 -4.88
CA LEU A 62 14.61 12.92 -5.54
C LEU A 62 13.65 14.02 -5.05
N ASN A 63 12.43 13.63 -4.70
CA ASN A 63 11.39 14.52 -4.19
C ASN A 63 10.94 14.06 -2.80
N PRO A 64 11.78 14.24 -1.76
CA PRO A 64 11.39 13.91 -0.40
C PRO A 64 10.15 14.72 -0.04
N HIS A 65 9.12 14.05 0.50
CA HIS A 65 7.99 14.76 1.09
C HIS A 65 8.52 15.56 2.27
N ILE A 66 8.32 16.89 2.24
CA ILE A 66 8.64 17.76 3.36
C ILE A 66 7.74 17.30 4.51
N VAL A 67 8.34 16.65 5.50
CA VAL A 67 7.65 16.29 6.74
C VAL A 67 7.52 17.59 7.52
N VAL A 68 6.42 18.31 7.28
CA VAL A 68 6.03 19.44 8.12
C VAL A 68 5.26 18.83 9.28
N GLU A 69 5.93 18.56 10.39
CA GLU A 69 5.24 18.34 11.64
C GLU A 69 4.64 19.69 12.05
N ILE A 70 3.42 19.97 11.62
CA ILE A 70 2.73 21.22 11.97
C ILE A 70 2.18 21.04 13.38
N THR A 71 3.02 21.27 14.38
CA THR A 71 2.54 21.76 15.68
C THR A 71 2.85 23.25 15.71
N LYS A 72 1.82 24.09 15.56
CA LYS A 72 2.01 25.54 15.69
C LYS A 72 2.46 25.82 17.13
N ALA A 73 3.65 26.41 17.25
CA ALA A 73 4.37 26.72 18.48
C ALA A 73 3.79 27.94 19.21
N GLU A 74 2.47 27.96 19.45
CA GLU A 74 1.85 29.00 20.28
C GLU A 74 1.39 28.38 21.61
N PRO A 75 1.68 29.03 22.75
CA PRO A 75 1.28 28.52 24.05
C PRO A 75 -0.25 28.37 24.12
N PRO A 76 -0.78 27.36 24.84
CA PRO A 76 -2.20 27.22 25.03
C PRO A 76 -2.79 28.48 25.71
N ILE A 77 -3.93 28.93 25.20
CA ILE A 77 -4.66 30.07 25.76
C ILE A 77 -5.57 29.56 26.87
N PHE A 78 -5.41 30.11 28.07
CA PHE A 78 -6.25 29.80 29.21
C PHE A 78 -7.27 30.91 29.43
N GLY A 79 -8.55 30.57 29.48
CA GLY A 79 -9.60 31.56 29.70
C GLY A 79 -10.90 30.95 30.22
N ASP A 80 -11.73 31.77 30.85
CA ASP A 80 -13.00 31.39 31.48
C ASP A 80 -14.23 31.98 30.76
N SER A 81 -14.05 32.44 29.51
CA SER A 81 -15.15 33.03 28.74
C SER A 81 -16.33 32.07 28.62
N THR A 82 -17.53 32.62 28.79
CA THR A 82 -18.81 31.92 28.64
C THR A 82 -19.59 32.40 27.42
N LYS A 83 -19.06 33.39 26.69
CA LYS A 83 -19.73 33.94 25.51
C LYS A 83 -19.57 33.00 24.33
N PRO A 84 -20.66 32.57 23.66
CA PRO A 84 -20.56 31.63 22.54
C PRO A 84 -19.76 32.14 21.35
N GLU A 85 -19.76 33.45 21.10
CA GLU A 85 -19.04 34.07 19.98
C GLU A 85 -17.53 33.96 20.18
N GLU A 86 -17.04 34.41 21.34
CA GLU A 86 -15.63 34.33 21.75
C GLU A 86 -15.13 32.88 21.78
N LEU A 87 -15.92 31.96 22.36
CA LEU A 87 -15.57 30.53 22.40
C LEU A 87 -15.49 29.92 21.00
N ARG A 88 -16.39 30.28 20.09
CA ARG A 88 -16.36 29.80 18.71
C ARG A 88 -15.10 30.25 17.98
N GLU A 89 -14.66 31.49 18.20
CA GLU A 89 -13.41 31.99 17.62
C GLU A 89 -12.19 31.25 18.20
N LEU A 90 -12.12 31.10 19.52
CA LEU A 90 -11.03 30.41 20.20
C LEU A 90 -10.95 28.92 19.81
N ILE A 91 -12.08 28.22 19.72
CA ILE A 91 -12.12 26.81 19.33
C ILE A 91 -11.75 26.61 17.85
N LYS A 92 -12.12 27.56 16.98
CA LYS A 92 -11.76 27.51 15.55
C LYS A 92 -10.33 27.98 15.27
N SER A 93 -9.71 28.67 16.23
CA SER A 93 -8.33 29.11 16.11
C SER A 93 -7.39 27.92 15.96
N THR A 94 -6.17 28.15 15.47
CA THR A 94 -5.16 27.09 15.45
C THR A 94 -4.46 26.91 16.79
N THR A 95 -4.62 27.86 17.71
CA THR A 95 -4.09 27.79 19.07
C THR A 95 -4.95 26.88 19.93
N ARG A 96 -4.31 26.15 20.84
CA ARG A 96 -5.03 25.31 21.79
C ARG A 96 -5.70 26.18 22.83
N PHE A 97 -6.96 25.90 23.15
CA PHE A 97 -7.73 26.62 24.15
C PHE A 97 -8.07 25.71 25.33
N GLU A 98 -7.77 26.19 26.53
CA GLU A 98 -8.02 25.52 27.80
C GLU A 98 -9.02 26.34 28.61
N HIS A 99 -10.22 25.80 28.78
CA HIS A 99 -11.27 26.46 29.54
C HIS A 99 -10.99 26.35 31.05
N LEU A 100 -11.00 27.49 31.74
CA LEU A 100 -10.84 27.58 33.18
C LEU A 100 -12.19 27.81 33.85
N VAL A 101 -12.35 27.21 35.02
CA VAL A 101 -13.50 27.50 35.90
C VAL A 101 -13.31 28.89 36.52
N SER A 102 -14.29 29.77 36.33
CA SER A 102 -14.26 31.12 36.89
C SER A 102 -14.27 31.10 38.42
N GLY A 103 -13.43 31.94 39.04
CA GLY A 103 -13.28 32.01 40.50
C GLY A 103 -12.53 30.83 41.14
N ALA A 104 -11.94 29.94 40.34
CA ALA A 104 -11.15 28.82 40.86
C ALA A 104 -9.86 29.27 41.55
N SER A 105 -9.27 28.37 42.35
CA SER A 105 -8.03 28.64 43.07
C SER A 105 -6.81 28.70 42.14
N ASN A 106 -5.75 29.37 42.58
CA ASN A 106 -4.48 29.38 41.86
C ASN A 106 -3.89 27.97 41.69
N GLN A 107 -4.12 27.07 42.66
CA GLN A 107 -3.70 25.67 42.57
C GLN A 107 -4.41 24.93 41.43
N TYR A 108 -5.70 25.21 41.20
CA TYR A 108 -6.42 24.63 40.07
C TYR A 108 -5.79 25.07 38.75
N ARG A 109 -5.49 26.36 38.60
CA ARG A 109 -4.87 26.89 37.39
C ARG A 109 -3.49 26.26 37.13
N LEU A 110 -2.62 26.21 38.13
CA LEU A 110 -1.31 25.58 38.01
C LEU A 110 -1.41 24.13 37.55
N ARG A 111 -2.37 23.37 38.12
CA ARG A 111 -2.60 21.99 37.72
C ARG A 111 -3.11 21.85 36.28
N ARG A 112 -3.91 22.80 35.79
CA ARG A 112 -4.35 22.82 34.37
C ARG A 112 -3.18 23.11 33.44
N GLU A 113 -2.29 24.02 33.83
CA GLU A 113 -1.07 24.32 33.07
C GLU A 113 -0.13 23.10 33.02
N GLU A 114 0.03 22.36 34.13
CA GLU A 114 0.80 21.11 34.17
C GLU A 114 0.22 20.04 33.22
N ILE A 115 -1.10 19.81 33.27
CA ILE A 115 -1.78 18.85 32.39
C ILE A 115 -1.61 19.25 30.91
N ALA A 116 -1.75 20.53 30.59
CA ALA A 116 -1.57 21.03 29.23
C ALA A 116 -0.13 20.82 28.75
N ASN A 117 0.87 21.08 29.60
CA ASN A 117 2.28 20.84 29.27
C ASN A 117 2.58 19.35 29.05
N GLU A 118 2.01 18.46 29.86
CA GLU A 118 2.16 17.01 29.70
C GLU A 118 1.50 16.51 28.40
N ALA A 119 0.28 16.99 28.10
CA ALA A 119 -0.49 16.55 26.93
C ALA A 119 0.08 17.09 25.61
N TYR A 120 0.58 18.32 25.61
CA TYR A 120 1.00 19.01 24.40
C TYR A 120 2.50 19.00 24.16
N GLY A 121 3.29 18.67 25.19
CA GLY A 121 4.74 18.71 25.14
C GLY A 121 5.29 20.13 25.10
N ASN A 122 6.61 20.22 24.90
CA ASN A 122 7.29 21.51 24.78
C ASN A 122 6.94 22.19 23.45
N LEU A 123 6.84 23.52 23.47
CA LEU A 123 6.71 24.33 22.26
C LEU A 123 8.02 24.18 21.45
N VAL A 124 8.00 23.36 20.40
CA VAL A 124 9.15 23.18 19.51
C VAL A 124 8.94 24.05 18.28
N GLU A 125 9.89 24.96 18.01
CA GLU A 125 9.92 25.69 16.75
C GLU A 125 10.31 24.74 15.61
N VAL A 126 9.43 24.62 14.62
CA VAL A 126 9.64 23.74 13.47
C VAL A 126 10.48 24.48 12.43
N VAL A 127 11.78 24.18 12.40
CA VAL A 127 12.68 24.64 11.33
C VAL A 127 12.50 23.73 10.13
N ARG A 128 12.11 24.31 8.98
CA ARG A 128 12.05 23.59 7.71
C ARG A 128 13.47 23.27 7.23
N THR A 129 13.91 22.04 7.40
CA THR A 129 15.17 21.56 6.82
C THR A 129 14.89 20.97 5.42
N LYS A 130 15.66 21.41 4.43
CA LYS A 130 15.59 20.94 3.04
C LYS A 130 16.33 19.62 2.86
#